data_AF-A0A6M4WGL5-F1
#
_entry.id   AF-A0A6M4WGL5-F1
#
_cell.length_a   1.000
_cell.length_b   1.000
_cell.length_c   1.000
_cell.angle_alpha   90.00
_cell.angle_beta   90.00
_cell.angle_gamma   90.00
#
_symmetry.space_group_name_H-M   'P 1'
#
loop_
_entity.id
_entity.type
_entity.pdbx_description
1 polymer ?
#
loop_
_entity_poly.entity_id
_entity_poly.type
_entity_poly.pdbx_seq_one_letter_code
_entity_poly.pdbx_strand_id
1 'polypeptide(L)'
;MKTKGMSVAQLTGYLKELRSGSGEYQSKGLILDSSGLNFTPEATQRPCEALTVKLAHYWVDVEKTREATAVTPARYEYQYTLFNAKAYKAGPRDGRVPDTAPPGGNGCQGTVSVVYLGEDIPLGSLPYDLELTDTTAPVPVTVDGDGVLSAIYVSPVDVESC
;
A
#
# COMPACT_ATOMS: atom_id res chain seq x y z
N MET A 1 -12.13 -21.51 -1.46
CA MET A 1 -11.86 -21.31 -2.89
C MET A 1 -10.49 -21.87 -3.27
N LYS A 2 -10.40 -22.65 -4.37
CA LYS A 2 -9.10 -23.13 -4.87
C LYS A 2 -8.43 -22.04 -5.71
N THR A 3 -7.29 -21.53 -5.26
CA THR A 3 -6.49 -20.52 -5.97
C THR A 3 -5.27 -21.11 -6.66
N LYS A 4 -4.94 -22.37 -6.38
CA LYS A 4 -3.83 -23.11 -6.97
C LYS A 4 -4.00 -23.20 -8.50
N GLY A 5 -2.98 -22.76 -9.24
CA GLY A 5 -2.97 -22.77 -10.71
C GLY A 5 -3.56 -21.52 -11.36
N MET A 6 -4.05 -20.54 -10.58
CA MET A 6 -4.39 -19.23 -11.13
C MET A 6 -3.13 -18.52 -11.63
N SER A 7 -3.24 -17.85 -12.78
CA SER A 7 -2.24 -16.86 -13.20
C SER A 7 -2.22 -15.67 -12.23
N VAL A 8 -1.14 -14.87 -12.27
CA VAL A 8 -1.03 -13.65 -11.46
C VAL A 8 -2.23 -12.73 -11.71
N ALA A 9 -2.59 -12.48 -12.96
CA ALA A 9 -3.73 -11.61 -13.30
C ALA A 9 -5.06 -12.12 -12.72
N GLN A 10 -5.33 -13.44 -12.82
CA GLN A 10 -6.54 -14.04 -12.24
C GLN A 10 -6.55 -13.94 -10.72
N LEU A 11 -5.42 -14.20 -10.06
CA LEU A 11 -5.30 -14.12 -8.61
C LEU A 11 -5.45 -12.67 -8.13
N THR A 12 -4.86 -11.71 -8.83
CA THR A 12 -5.00 -10.28 -8.55
C THR A 12 -6.46 -9.83 -8.67
N GLY A 13 -7.15 -10.19 -9.74
CA GLY A 13 -8.58 -9.88 -9.92
C GLY A 13 -9.43 -10.44 -8.78
N TYR A 14 -9.25 -11.73 -8.49
CA TYR A 14 -9.94 -12.39 -7.38
C TYR A 14 -9.67 -11.70 -6.02
N LEU A 15 -8.41 -11.34 -5.72
CA LEU A 15 -8.07 -10.69 -4.45
C LEU A 15 -8.59 -9.26 -4.34
N LYS A 16 -8.68 -8.51 -5.45
CA LYS A 16 -9.26 -7.17 -5.47
C LYS A 16 -10.77 -7.16 -5.19
N GLU A 17 -11.47 -8.19 -5.66
CA GLU A 17 -12.91 -8.37 -5.46
C GLU A 17 -13.27 -9.07 -4.14
N LEU A 18 -12.27 -9.65 -3.48
CA LEU A 18 -12.45 -10.39 -2.25
C LEU A 18 -13.00 -9.47 -1.16
N ARG A 19 -14.17 -9.80 -0.61
CA ARG A 19 -14.83 -9.02 0.44
C ARG A 19 -14.32 -9.39 1.82
N SER A 20 -14.34 -8.43 2.75
CA SER A 20 -14.05 -8.72 4.15
C SER A 20 -15.23 -9.42 4.82
N GLY A 21 -14.92 -10.33 5.74
CA GLY A 21 -15.91 -10.91 6.65
C GLY A 21 -16.36 -10.00 7.78
N SER A 22 -15.84 -8.77 7.89
CA SER A 22 -16.19 -7.81 8.96
C SER A 22 -17.62 -7.29 8.88
N GLY A 23 -18.30 -7.44 7.72
CA GLY A 23 -19.66 -6.98 7.50
C GLY A 23 -19.78 -5.49 7.15
N GLU A 24 -18.66 -4.76 7.12
CA GLU A 24 -18.62 -3.38 6.63
C GLU A 24 -18.86 -3.34 5.12
N TYR A 25 -19.73 -2.43 4.67
CA TYR A 25 -20.08 -2.30 3.26
C TYR A 25 -18.85 -1.95 2.43
N GLN A 26 -18.60 -2.72 1.35
CA GLN A 26 -17.45 -2.58 0.44
C GLN A 26 -16.06 -2.77 1.07
N SER A 27 -15.97 -3.32 2.27
CA SER A 27 -14.68 -3.65 2.87
C SER A 27 -13.98 -4.78 2.11
N LYS A 28 -12.67 -4.63 1.89
CA LYS A 28 -11.85 -5.61 1.16
C LYS A 28 -11.30 -6.65 2.12
N GLY A 29 -11.23 -7.90 1.66
CA GLY A 29 -10.69 -9.03 2.42
C GLY A 29 -9.17 -9.01 2.52
N LEU A 30 -8.49 -8.20 1.69
CA LEU A 30 -7.06 -7.92 1.78
C LEU A 30 -6.85 -6.42 1.76
N ILE A 31 -6.27 -5.87 2.82
CA ILE A 31 -5.97 -4.44 2.95
C ILE A 31 -4.56 -4.24 3.51
N LEU A 32 -3.99 -3.08 3.21
CA LEU A 32 -2.81 -2.57 3.86
C LEU A 32 -3.22 -1.29 4.62
N ASP A 33 -2.92 -1.22 5.91
CA ASP A 33 -3.22 -0.08 6.77
C ASP A 33 -2.05 0.21 7.74
N SER A 34 -2.26 1.07 8.76
CA SER A 34 -1.23 1.47 9.73
C SER A 34 -0.71 0.29 10.57
N SER A 35 -1.51 -0.76 10.71
CA SER A 35 -1.15 -1.99 11.39
C SER A 35 -0.43 -2.98 10.45
N GLY A 36 -0.45 -2.73 9.14
CA GLY A 36 0.21 -3.54 8.12
C GLY A 36 -0.78 -4.30 7.25
N LEU A 37 -0.31 -5.42 6.68
CA LEU A 37 -1.09 -6.26 5.79
C LEU A 37 -2.09 -7.08 6.60
N ASN A 38 -3.38 -6.88 6.30
CA ASN A 38 -4.48 -7.60 6.91
C ASN A 38 -5.21 -8.46 5.88
N PHE A 39 -5.58 -9.69 6.28
CA PHE A 39 -6.26 -10.67 5.44
C PHE A 39 -7.46 -11.29 6.17
N THR A 40 -8.64 -10.71 5.99
CA THR A 40 -9.87 -11.05 6.70
C THR A 40 -11.02 -11.37 5.74
N PRO A 41 -10.87 -12.28 4.75
CA PRO A 41 -11.91 -12.50 3.75
C PRO A 41 -13.15 -13.21 4.30
N GLU A 42 -14.29 -12.95 3.66
CA GLU A 42 -15.55 -13.68 3.87
C GLU A 42 -15.31 -15.20 3.77
N ALA A 43 -15.94 -15.97 4.67
CA ALA A 43 -15.68 -17.40 4.80
C ALA A 43 -15.98 -18.20 3.51
N THR A 44 -16.99 -17.79 2.74
CA THR A 44 -17.40 -18.42 1.48
C THR A 44 -16.42 -18.17 0.34
N GLN A 45 -15.76 -17.02 0.34
CA GLN A 45 -14.85 -16.61 -0.72
C GLN A 45 -13.39 -16.89 -0.38
N ARG A 46 -13.07 -17.17 0.88
CA ARG A 46 -11.72 -17.40 1.40
C ARG A 46 -10.92 -18.46 0.62
N PRO A 47 -9.62 -18.23 0.36
CA PRO A 47 -8.73 -19.24 -0.19
C PRO A 47 -8.60 -20.47 0.71
N CYS A 48 -8.42 -21.66 0.12
CA CYS A 48 -8.20 -22.88 0.89
C CYS A 48 -6.79 -22.98 1.50
N GLU A 49 -5.82 -22.24 0.94
CA GLU A 49 -4.41 -22.24 1.33
C GLU A 49 -3.94 -20.80 1.58
N ALA A 50 -2.84 -20.64 2.31
CA ALA A 50 -2.21 -19.33 2.48
C ALA A 50 -1.71 -18.80 1.13
N LEU A 51 -1.99 -17.53 0.86
CA LEU A 51 -1.52 -16.85 -0.34
C LEU A 51 -0.18 -16.18 -0.08
N THR A 52 0.72 -16.22 -1.05
CA THR A 52 1.99 -15.49 -0.96
C THR A 52 1.85 -14.17 -1.73
N VAL A 53 2.02 -13.05 -1.05
CA VAL A 53 2.00 -11.70 -1.64
C VAL A 53 3.35 -11.04 -1.38
N LYS A 54 3.76 -10.13 -2.26
CA LYS A 54 4.92 -9.27 -2.01
C LYS A 54 4.44 -7.97 -1.37
N LEU A 55 5.23 -7.46 -0.44
CA LEU A 55 5.06 -6.13 0.13
C LEU A 55 6.40 -5.40 -0.04
N ALA A 56 6.34 -4.24 -0.70
CA ALA A 56 7.46 -3.32 -0.84
C ALA A 56 7.18 -2.05 -0.07
N HIS A 57 8.22 -1.54 0.60
CA HIS A 57 8.25 -0.25 1.25
C HIS A 57 9.27 0.62 0.54
N TYR A 58 8.85 1.83 0.19
CA TYR A 58 9.66 2.87 -0.42
C TYR A 58 9.72 4.05 0.52
N TRP A 59 10.92 4.56 0.77
CA TRP A 59 11.06 5.91 1.27
C TRP A 59 10.67 6.88 0.17
N VAL A 60 9.99 7.95 0.57
CA VAL A 60 9.72 9.09 -0.29
C VAL A 60 10.24 10.34 0.38
N ASP A 61 11.33 10.87 -0.15
CA ASP A 61 11.85 12.16 0.26
C ASP A 61 11.04 13.25 -0.46
N VAL A 62 10.49 14.17 0.32
CA VAL A 62 9.64 15.27 -0.14
C VAL A 62 10.45 16.56 -0.10
N GLU A 63 10.50 17.27 -1.22
CA GLU A 63 11.18 18.56 -1.33
C GLU A 63 10.21 19.62 -1.84
N LYS A 64 10.02 20.73 -1.11
CA LYS A 64 9.22 21.85 -1.60
C LYS A 64 10.05 22.67 -2.58
N THR A 65 9.62 22.62 -3.84
CA THR A 65 10.25 23.38 -4.93
C THR A 65 9.62 24.75 -5.13
N ARG A 66 8.45 25.01 -4.52
CA ARG A 66 7.79 26.31 -4.58
C ARG A 66 6.88 26.54 -3.37
N GLU A 67 7.00 27.71 -2.76
CA GLU A 67 6.10 28.18 -1.71
C GLU A 67 4.67 28.43 -2.22
N ALA A 68 3.70 28.28 -1.32
CA ALA A 68 2.33 28.69 -1.60
C ALA A 68 2.23 30.22 -1.72
N THR A 69 1.34 30.69 -2.58
CA THR A 69 0.95 32.12 -2.66
C THR A 69 -0.55 32.25 -2.45
N ALA A 70 -1.07 33.48 -2.41
CA ALA A 70 -2.51 33.73 -2.31
C ALA A 70 -3.34 33.10 -3.44
N VAL A 71 -2.71 32.74 -4.58
CA VAL A 71 -3.41 32.23 -5.77
C VAL A 71 -2.80 30.93 -6.33
N THR A 72 -1.73 30.40 -5.73
CA THR A 72 -1.09 29.16 -6.19
C THR A 72 -0.71 28.27 -5.01
N PRO A 73 -1.02 26.97 -5.03
CA PRO A 73 -0.55 26.05 -4.01
C PRO A 73 0.98 25.87 -4.07
N ALA A 74 1.54 25.42 -2.95
CA ALA A 74 2.93 24.97 -2.90
C ALA A 74 3.16 23.82 -3.90
N ARG A 75 4.41 23.66 -4.35
CA ARG A 75 4.80 22.57 -5.24
C ARG A 75 5.86 21.73 -4.55
N TYR A 76 5.71 20.42 -4.67
CA TYR A 76 6.62 19.44 -4.12
C TYR A 76 7.14 18.51 -5.21
N GLU A 77 8.32 17.98 -4.98
CA GLU A 77 8.90 16.88 -5.74
C GLU A 77 9.15 15.69 -4.80
N TYR A 78 9.09 14.49 -5.39
CA TYR A 78 9.13 13.22 -4.66
C TYR A 78 10.27 12.36 -5.19
N GLN A 79 11.18 11.95 -4.32
CA GLN A 79 12.25 11.02 -4.67
C GLN A 79 12.04 9.69 -3.95
N TYR A 80 11.92 8.61 -4.72
CA TYR A 80 11.64 7.28 -4.20
C TYR A 80 12.89 6.43 -4.08
N THR A 81 13.07 5.81 -2.92
CA THR A 81 14.10 4.79 -2.70
C THR A 81 13.47 3.52 -2.14
N LEU A 82 13.71 2.38 -2.79
CA LEU A 82 13.27 1.09 -2.26
C LEU A 82 14.02 0.79 -0.95
N PHE A 83 13.26 0.66 0.14
CA PHE A 83 13.81 0.33 1.45
C PHE A 83 13.83 -1.19 1.69
N ASN A 84 12.72 -1.85 1.39
CA ASN A 84 12.55 -3.29 1.62
C ASN A 84 11.49 -3.84 0.67
N ALA A 85 11.71 -5.04 0.15
CA ALA A 85 10.70 -5.84 -0.55
C ALA A 85 10.79 -7.29 -0.09
N LYS A 86 9.68 -7.84 0.40
CA LYS A 86 9.64 -9.21 0.93
C LYS A 86 8.33 -9.89 0.60
N ALA A 87 8.41 -11.21 0.43
CA ALA A 87 7.23 -12.06 0.28
C ALA A 87 6.69 -12.49 1.65
N TYR A 88 5.38 -12.36 1.82
CA TYR A 88 4.64 -12.70 3.02
C TYR A 88 3.54 -13.70 2.72
N LYS A 89 3.28 -14.59 3.68
CA LYS A 89 2.15 -15.52 3.61
C LYS A 89 0.96 -14.93 4.33
N ALA A 90 -0.09 -14.59 3.59
CA ALA A 90 -1.40 -14.22 4.11
C ALA A 90 -2.25 -15.49 4.25
N GLY A 91 -2.40 -15.97 5.48
CA GLY A 91 -3.10 -17.21 5.79
C GLY A 91 -4.61 -17.04 5.95
N PRO A 92 -5.43 -18.05 5.62
CA PRO A 92 -6.90 -17.98 5.69
C PRO A 92 -7.46 -17.83 7.12
N ARG A 93 -6.64 -17.89 8.17
CA ARG A 93 -7.07 -17.80 9.57
C ARG A 93 -6.55 -16.58 10.32
N ASP A 94 -5.53 -15.91 9.79
CA ASP A 94 -4.84 -14.84 10.50
C ASP A 94 -5.17 -13.51 9.86
N GLY A 95 -5.91 -12.69 10.62
CA GLY A 95 -6.39 -11.40 10.16
C GLY A 95 -5.26 -10.40 9.89
N ARG A 96 -4.06 -10.61 10.45
CA ARG A 96 -2.90 -9.72 10.34
C ARG A 96 -1.62 -10.50 10.09
N VAL A 97 -0.82 -10.02 9.14
CA VAL A 97 0.51 -10.54 8.87
C VAL A 97 1.52 -9.75 9.70
N PRO A 98 2.31 -10.39 10.59
CA PRO A 98 3.25 -9.68 11.46
C PRO A 98 4.38 -9.00 10.65
N ASP A 99 4.95 -7.94 11.21
CA ASP A 99 6.11 -7.22 10.67
C ASP A 99 5.90 -6.68 9.24
N THR A 100 4.68 -6.20 8.98
CA THR A 100 4.26 -5.58 7.70
C THR A 100 3.74 -4.16 7.84
N ALA A 101 3.73 -3.61 9.06
CA ALA A 101 3.33 -2.23 9.29
C ALA A 101 4.27 -1.29 8.52
N PRO A 102 3.74 -0.25 7.86
CA PRO A 102 4.58 0.74 7.21
C PRO A 102 5.46 1.42 8.27
N PRO A 103 6.75 1.67 7.99
CA PRO A 103 7.51 2.56 8.84
C PRO A 103 6.90 3.96 8.85
N GLY A 104 6.96 4.62 10.01
CA GLY A 104 6.53 6.01 10.15
C GLY A 104 7.46 6.96 9.38
N GLY A 105 6.94 8.14 9.02
CA GLY A 105 7.74 9.21 8.44
C GLY A 105 8.68 9.86 9.46
N ASN A 106 9.72 10.53 8.97
CA ASN A 106 10.67 11.29 9.77
C ASN A 106 11.18 12.53 9.00
N GLY A 107 11.05 13.71 9.59
CA GLY A 107 11.37 14.98 8.91
C GLY A 107 10.63 15.04 7.57
N CYS A 108 11.38 15.26 6.47
CA CYS A 108 10.84 15.32 5.11
C CYS A 108 10.72 13.96 4.39
N GLN A 109 10.91 12.86 5.11
CA GLN A 109 10.78 11.52 4.56
C GLN A 109 9.45 10.89 4.98
N GLY A 110 8.64 10.50 4.00
CA GLY A 110 7.46 9.67 4.17
C GLY A 110 7.71 8.24 3.70
N THR A 111 6.64 7.44 3.68
CA THR A 111 6.69 6.04 3.24
C THR A 111 5.56 5.72 2.28
N VAL A 112 5.87 5.14 1.12
CA VAL A 112 4.88 4.44 0.27
C VAL A 112 5.04 2.93 0.46
N SER A 113 3.94 2.25 0.76
CA SER A 113 3.92 0.80 0.95
C SER A 113 2.96 0.16 -0.02
N VAL A 114 3.41 -0.86 -0.74
CA VAL A 114 2.68 -1.47 -1.87
C VAL A 114 2.62 -2.98 -1.70
N VAL A 115 1.41 -3.54 -1.67
CA VAL A 115 1.15 -4.98 -1.73
C VAL A 115 0.86 -5.38 -3.17
N TYR A 116 1.55 -6.39 -3.68
CA TYR A 116 1.44 -6.81 -5.07
C TYR A 116 1.73 -8.31 -5.27
N LEU A 117 1.44 -8.78 -6.48
CA LEU A 117 1.74 -10.12 -6.97
C LEU A 117 2.58 -10.02 -8.25
N GLY A 118 3.37 -11.05 -8.55
CA GLY A 118 4.16 -11.11 -9.77
C GLY A 118 5.49 -10.38 -9.67
N GLU A 119 5.85 -9.66 -10.73
CA GLU A 119 7.11 -8.92 -10.85
C GLU A 119 7.18 -7.73 -9.90
N ASP A 120 8.40 -7.25 -9.64
CA ASP A 120 8.62 -6.10 -8.77
C ASP A 120 8.12 -4.80 -9.41
N ILE A 121 7.59 -3.89 -8.58
CA ILE A 121 7.02 -2.63 -9.04
C ILE A 121 8.15 -1.66 -9.42
N PRO A 122 8.21 -1.18 -10.68
CA PRO A 122 9.24 -0.22 -11.06
C PRO A 122 8.98 1.14 -10.41
N LEU A 123 10.04 1.90 -10.12
CA LEU A 123 9.91 3.22 -9.47
C LEU A 123 9.04 4.20 -10.27
N GLY A 124 9.03 4.11 -11.61
CA GLY A 124 8.17 4.94 -12.47
C GLY A 124 6.68 4.62 -12.39
N SER A 125 6.28 3.57 -11.68
CA SER A 125 4.87 3.24 -11.39
C SER A 125 4.37 3.85 -10.08
N LEU A 126 5.27 4.41 -9.26
CA LEU A 126 4.92 5.04 -8.00
C LEU A 126 4.23 6.39 -8.25
N PRO A 127 3.43 6.88 -7.29
CA PRO A 127 2.65 8.09 -7.48
C PRO A 127 3.55 9.30 -7.76
N TYR A 128 3.08 10.22 -8.61
CA TYR A 128 3.75 11.51 -8.84
C TYR A 128 3.11 12.67 -8.07
N ASP A 129 1.97 12.41 -7.46
CA ASP A 129 1.21 13.34 -6.64
C ASP A 129 0.78 12.60 -5.37
N LEU A 130 1.11 13.17 -4.22
CA LEU A 130 0.81 12.59 -2.92
C LEU A 130 0.06 13.61 -2.09
N GLU A 131 -0.99 13.15 -1.42
CA GLU A 131 -1.71 13.98 -0.47
C GLU A 131 -0.81 14.29 0.72
N LEU A 132 -0.31 15.52 0.77
CA LEU A 132 0.56 16.02 1.81
C LEU A 132 -0.28 16.64 2.93
N THR A 133 -0.43 15.87 4.00
CA THR A 133 -1.15 16.26 5.20
C THR A 133 -0.26 16.05 6.42
N ASP A 134 -0.38 16.92 7.43
CA ASP A 134 0.33 16.77 8.71
C ASP A 134 -0.33 15.69 9.58
N THR A 135 -0.40 14.48 9.06
CA THR A 135 -0.86 13.30 9.78
C THR A 135 0.02 12.11 9.42
N THR A 136 0.29 11.29 10.43
CA THR A 136 0.96 10.01 10.27
C THR A 136 -0.04 8.89 9.94
N ALA A 137 -1.32 9.22 9.80
CA ALA A 137 -2.34 8.28 9.35
C ALA A 137 -2.08 7.91 7.88
N PRO A 138 -2.04 6.61 7.53
CA PRO A 138 -1.84 6.19 6.16
C PRO A 138 -3.07 6.52 5.31
N VAL A 139 -2.80 7.06 4.12
CA VAL A 139 -3.81 7.36 3.10
C VAL A 139 -3.65 6.41 1.91
N PRO A 140 -4.74 5.94 1.29
CA PRO A 140 -4.64 5.09 0.11
C PRO A 140 -4.09 5.88 -1.08
N VAL A 141 -3.19 5.26 -1.85
CA VAL A 141 -2.62 5.84 -3.07
C VAL A 141 -2.76 4.89 -4.26
N THR A 142 -2.72 5.46 -5.46
CA THR A 142 -2.78 4.68 -6.71
C THR A 142 -1.37 4.43 -7.21
N VAL A 143 -1.05 3.17 -7.49
CA VAL A 143 0.23 2.73 -8.06
C VAL A 143 -0.08 2.01 -9.36
N ASP A 144 0.46 2.51 -10.46
CA ASP A 144 0.20 2.00 -11.81
C ASP A 144 1.11 0.79 -12.09
N GLY A 145 0.75 -0.35 -11.52
CA GLY A 145 1.49 -1.59 -11.68
C GLY A 145 0.60 -2.82 -11.82
N ASP A 146 1.00 -3.73 -12.70
CA ASP A 146 0.38 -5.04 -12.78
C ASP A 146 0.51 -5.77 -11.44
N GLY A 147 -0.56 -6.44 -11.04
CA GLY A 147 -0.55 -7.21 -9.79
C GLY A 147 -0.66 -6.39 -8.50
N VAL A 148 -0.68 -5.06 -8.55
CA VAL A 148 -0.90 -4.20 -7.36
C VAL A 148 -2.26 -4.48 -6.75
N LEU A 149 -2.29 -4.79 -5.45
CA LEU A 149 -3.49 -5.12 -4.67
C LEU A 149 -3.95 -3.96 -3.80
N SER A 150 -3.01 -3.30 -3.13
CA SER A 150 -3.26 -2.18 -2.23
C SER A 150 -1.97 -1.37 -2.07
N ALA A 151 -2.09 -0.05 -1.97
CA ALA A 151 -0.98 0.83 -1.66
C ALA A 151 -1.43 1.94 -0.71
N ILE A 152 -0.54 2.30 0.21
CA ILE A 152 -0.75 3.40 1.14
C ILE A 152 0.47 4.31 1.17
N TYR A 153 0.23 5.57 1.51
CA TYR A 153 1.24 6.57 1.79
C TYR A 153 1.11 7.04 3.24
N VAL A 154 2.23 7.13 3.93
CA VAL A 154 2.36 7.76 5.25
C VAL A 154 3.16 9.04 5.06
N SER A 155 2.53 10.19 5.33
CA SER A 155 3.13 11.50 5.17
C SER A 155 4.32 11.71 6.13
N PRO A 156 5.35 12.48 5.74
CA PRO A 156 6.36 12.97 6.65
C PRO A 156 5.75 13.80 7.79
N VAL A 157 6.54 13.99 8.84
CA VAL A 157 6.18 14.86 9.98
C VAL A 157 6.79 16.23 9.69
N ASP A 158 5.96 17.28 9.63
CA ASP A 158 6.33 18.66 9.29
C ASP A 158 6.59 18.92 7.79
N VAL A 159 5.60 18.62 6.94
CA VAL A 159 5.70 18.87 5.48
C VAL A 159 6.00 20.33 5.17
N GLU A 160 5.49 21.28 5.96
CA GLU A 160 5.74 22.71 5.75
C GLU A 160 7.21 23.10 5.85
N SER A 161 8.04 22.31 6.55
CA SER A 161 9.48 22.54 6.71
C SER A 161 10.34 21.91 5.62
N CYS A 162 9.70 21.12 4.76
CA CYS A 162 10.24 20.66 3.49
C CYS A 162 10.08 21.76 2.44
#